data_AF-A0A5U1EGY0-F1
#
_entry.id   AF-A0A5U1EGY0-F1
#
_cell.length_a   1.000
_cell.length_b   1.000
_cell.length_c   1.000
_cell.angle_alpha   90.00
_cell.angle_beta   90.00
_cell.angle_gamma   90.00
#
_symmetry.space_group_name_H-M   'P 1'
#
loop_
_entity.id
_entity.type
_entity.pdbx_description
1 polymer ?
#
loop_
_entity_poly.entity_id
_entity_poly.type
_entity_poly.pdbx_seq_one_letter_code
_entity_poly.pdbx_strand_id
1 'polypeptide(L)' 'KGEFPPQVSLGGKNVAWLHSEVTAWMAGRIAGRKRGYDA' A
#
# COMPACT_ATOMS: atom_id res chain seq x y z
N LYS A 1 -5.27 -7.73 7.62
CA LYS A 1 -3.81 -7.48 7.57
C LYS A 1 -3.51 -6.74 6.27
N GLY A 2 -2.81 -5.61 6.34
CA GLY A 2 -2.53 -4.72 5.20
C GLY A 2 -1.03 -4.44 5.12
N GLU A 3 -0.26 -5.46 4.73
CA GLU A 3 1.18 -5.34 4.58
C GLU A 3 1.50 -4.47 3.36
N PHE A 4 2.55 -3.66 3.49
CA PHE A 4 3.00 -2.77 2.43
C PHE A 4 3.45 -3.61 1.23
N PRO A 5 3.14 -3.19 -0.01
CA PRO A 5 3.48 -3.96 -1.20
C PRO A 5 4.99 -4.22 -1.32
N PRO A 6 5.39 -5.35 -1.92
CA PRO A 6 6.78 -5.70 -2.10
C PRO A 6 7.49 -4.65 -2.96
N GLN A 7 8.71 -4.29 -2.57
CA GLN A 7 9.55 -3.40 -3.35
C GLN A 7 10.16 -4.14 -4.54
N VAL A 8 10.13 -3.52 -5.71
CA VAL A 8 10.76 -3.99 -6.94
C VAL A 8 12.10 -3.29 -7.09
N SER A 9 13.18 -4.05 -7.07
CA SER A 9 14.52 -3.51 -7.32
C SER A 9 14.69 -3.19 -8.80
N LEU A 10 14.88 -1.91 -9.14
CA LEU A 10 15.08 -1.47 -10.53
C LEU A 10 16.55 -1.56 -10.98
N GLY A 11 17.42 -2.13 -10.13
CA GLY A 11 18.86 -2.25 -10.35
C GLY A 11 19.67 -1.27 -9.50
N GLY A 12 20.82 -1.74 -9.00
CA GLY A 12 21.66 -0.98 -8.07
C GLY A 12 20.98 -0.77 -6.72
N LYS A 13 20.96 0.48 -6.24
CA LYS A 13 20.36 0.90 -4.96
C LYS A 13 18.94 1.46 -5.09
N ASN A 14 18.33 1.33 -6.27
CA ASN A 14 17.02 1.91 -6.55
C ASN A 14 15.93 0.87 -6.36
N VAL A 15 14.92 1.27 -5.61
CA VAL A 15 13.72 0.48 -5.33
C VAL A 15 12.52 1.26 -5.82
N ALA A 16 11.56 0.55 -6.40
CA ALA A 16 10.30 1.11 -6.85
C ALA A 16 9.15 0.26 -6.32
N TRP A 17 7.99 0.87 -6.29
CA TRP A 17 6.75 0.17 -5.97
C TRP A 17 5.80 0.32 -7.14
N LEU A 18 5.02 -0.72 -7.41
CA LEU A 18 4.01 -0.62 -8.44
C LEU A 18 2.92 0.35 -7.98
N HIS A 19 2.69 1.41 -8.75
CA HIS A 19 1.67 2.41 -8.43
C HIS A 19 0.31 1.75 -8.11
N SER A 20 -0.10 0.77 -8.92
CA SER A 20 -1.36 0.04 -8.71
C SER A 20 -1.43 -0.68 -7.36
N GLU A 21 -0.34 -1.30 -6.92
CA GLU A 21 -0.29 -2.00 -5.63
C GLU A 21 -0.30 -1.03 -4.45
N VAL A 22 0.45 0.07 -4.53
CA VAL A 22 0.45 1.11 -3.50
C VAL A 22 -0.93 1.76 -3.38
N THR A 23 -1.58 2.06 -4.51
CA THR A 23 -2.93 2.63 -4.55
C THR A 23 -3.97 1.65 -3.99
N ALA A 24 -3.91 0.37 -4.36
CA ALA A 24 -4.80 -0.65 -3.80
C ALA A 24 -4.58 -0.88 -2.30
N TRP A 25 -3.32 -0.84 -1.84
CA TRP A 25 -2.97 -0.94 -0.43
C TRP A 25 -3.51 0.25 0.37
N MET A 26 -3.32 1.48 -0.13
CA MET A 26 -3.89 2.68 0.48
C MET A 26 -5.42 2.59 0.54
N ALA A 27 -6.07 2.18 -0.55
CA ALA A 27 -7.52 2.02 -0.60
C ALA A 27 -8.03 0.97 0.39
N GLY A 28 -7.37 -0.19 0.49
CA GLY A 28 -7.70 -1.22 1.48
C GLY A 28 -7.52 -0.75 2.92
N ARG A 29 -6.54 0.13 3.16
CA ARG A 29 -6.28 0.72 4.48
C ARG A 29 -7.33 1.78 4.85
N ILE A 30 -7.75 2.61 3.88
CA ILE A 30 -8.84 3.59 4.05
C ILE A 30 -10.17 2.85 4.29
N ALA A 31 -10.46 1.81 3.52
CA ALA A 31 -11.64 0.98 3.69
C ALA A 31 -11.65 0.25 5.06
N GLY A 32 -10.49 -0.25 5.49
CA GLY A 32 -10.32 -0.83 6.83
C GLY A 32 -10.45 0.19 7.96
N ARG A 33 -10.06 1.45 7.73
CA ARG A 33 -10.15 2.55 8.72
C ARG A 33 -11.54 3.17 8.80
N LYS A 34 -12.34 3.13 7.73
CA LYS A 34 -13.72 3.66 7.72
C LYS A 34 -14.66 2.92 8.68
N ARG A 35 -14.25 1.76 9.22
CA ARG A 35 -14.94 1.04 10.31
C ARG A 35 -14.57 1.53 11.72
N GLY A 36 -13.93 2.69 11.86
CA GLY A 36 -13.56 3.28 13.16
C GLY A 36 -13.82 4.78 13.27
N TYR A 37 -14.59 5.37 12.35
CA TYR A 37 -14.99 6.79 12.43
C TYR A 37 -16.51 6.90 12.28
N ASP A 38 -17.21 6.17 13.16
CA ASP A 38 -18.64 6.28 13.42
C ASP A 38 -18.82 6.26 14.95
N ALA A 39 -18.18 7.21 15.62
CA ALA A 39 -18.30 7.50 17.05
C ALA A 39 -18.12 8.99 17.30
#